data_AF-A0A2S4V6D0-F1
#
_entry.id   AF-A0A2S4V6D0-F1
#
_cell.length_a   1.000
_cell.length_b   1.000
_cell.length_c   1.000
_cell.angle_alpha   90.00
_cell.angle_beta   90.00
_cell.angle_gamma   90.00
#
_symmetry.space_group_name_H-M   'P 1'
#
loop_
_entity.id
_entity.type
_entity.pdbx_description
1 polymer ?
#
loop_
_entity_poly.entity_id
_entity_poly.type
_entity_poly.pdbx_seq_one_letter_code
_entity_poly.pdbx_strand_id
1 'polypeptide(L)'
;MDNPIEELACVVLSVTEPSSAEVFRNIDKYFTEDVALFYPIFNQIYNRNGRENLKAAYQWRKTFTFNSKIKFNAIMVSKDQTQATLDITSTFRLRLLPIKAFDPQINFIIRVGLRKCPCDGKYRIYRYVVLFSLSFLQNRASGITLPDDRYANCLSRSACYTCPQVNKTIFHPISPSQVYLYRNLSGS
;
A
#
# COMPACT_ATOMS: atom_id res chain seq x y z
N MET A 1 -13.82 -5.62 4.31
CA MET A 1 -13.76 -4.39 5.13
C MET A 1 -15.17 -3.84 5.18
N ASP A 2 -15.62 -3.45 6.36
CA ASP A 2 -16.90 -2.79 6.54
C ASP A 2 -16.73 -1.28 6.34
N ASN A 3 -15.63 -0.71 6.84
CA ASN A 3 -15.21 0.68 6.65
C ASN A 3 -13.73 0.79 6.17
N PRO A 4 -13.49 0.87 4.84
CA PRO A 4 -12.17 1.13 4.27
C PRO A 4 -11.39 2.32 4.84
N ILE A 5 -12.07 3.38 5.31
CA ILE A 5 -11.38 4.57 5.87
C ILE A 5 -10.60 4.20 7.13
N GLU A 6 -11.16 3.32 7.95
CA GLU A 6 -10.60 2.93 9.25
C GLU A 6 -9.77 1.64 9.15
N GLU A 7 -10.16 0.72 8.26
CA GLU A 7 -9.60 -0.63 8.23
C GLU A 7 -8.47 -0.82 7.21
N LEU A 8 -8.36 0.00 6.17
CA LEU A 8 -7.49 -0.31 5.03
C LEU A 8 -6.01 -0.44 5.42
N ALA A 9 -5.55 0.43 6.31
CA ALA A 9 -4.17 0.40 6.81
C ALA A 9 -3.87 -0.93 7.51
N CYS A 10 -4.82 -1.40 8.33
CA CYS A 10 -4.74 -2.69 8.98
C CYS A 10 -4.74 -3.85 7.99
N VAL A 11 -5.55 -3.77 6.95
CA VAL A 11 -5.57 -4.78 5.89
C VAL A 11 -4.19 -4.89 5.25
N VAL A 12 -3.56 -3.76 4.90
CA VAL A 12 -2.21 -3.75 4.31
C VAL A 12 -1.16 -4.33 5.25
N LEU A 13 -1.21 -4.00 6.56
CA LEU A 13 -0.30 -4.62 7.54
C LEU A 13 -0.54 -6.12 7.67
N SER A 14 -1.79 -6.56 7.70
CA SER A 14 -2.16 -7.96 7.90
C SER A 14 -1.76 -8.89 6.75
N VAL A 15 -1.52 -8.35 5.55
CA VAL A 15 -1.00 -9.11 4.41
C VAL A 15 0.51 -8.96 4.21
N THR A 16 1.21 -8.15 5.00
CA THR A 16 2.64 -7.87 4.79
C THR A 16 3.53 -8.32 5.95
N GLU A 17 3.11 -8.10 7.19
CA GLU A 17 3.93 -8.32 8.39
C GLU A 17 3.80 -9.74 8.97
N PRO A 18 2.60 -10.34 9.11
CA PRO A 18 2.40 -11.65 9.74
C PRO A 18 3.08 -12.83 9.03
N SER A 19 2.89 -14.04 9.56
CA SER A 19 3.36 -15.29 8.95
C SER A 19 2.73 -15.55 7.58
N SER A 20 3.36 -16.35 6.72
CA SER A 20 2.83 -16.61 5.37
C SER A 20 1.42 -17.23 5.39
N ALA A 21 1.12 -18.11 6.35
CA ALA A 21 -0.20 -18.72 6.49
C ALA A 21 -1.28 -17.67 6.80
N GLU A 22 -0.98 -16.73 7.71
CA GLU A 22 -1.89 -15.64 8.05
C GLU A 22 -2.08 -14.66 6.88
N VAL A 23 -0.99 -14.34 6.16
CA VAL A 23 -1.04 -13.54 4.94
C VAL A 23 -1.96 -14.18 3.92
N PHE A 24 -1.88 -15.49 3.69
CA PHE A 24 -2.73 -16.17 2.71
C PHE A 24 -4.20 -16.13 3.08
N ARG A 25 -4.54 -16.38 4.36
CA ARG A 25 -5.93 -16.22 4.84
C ARG A 25 -6.44 -14.79 4.67
N ASN A 26 -5.59 -13.79 4.94
CA ASN A 26 -5.96 -12.39 4.80
C ASN A 26 -6.11 -11.99 3.32
N ILE A 27 -5.30 -12.55 2.42
CA ILE A 27 -5.49 -12.41 0.97
C ILE A 27 -6.88 -12.94 0.58
N ASP A 28 -7.22 -14.16 1.02
CA ASP A 28 -8.52 -14.77 0.70
C ASP A 28 -9.72 -13.97 1.24
N LYS A 29 -9.54 -13.29 2.38
CA LYS A 29 -10.56 -12.48 3.03
C LYS A 29 -10.75 -11.11 2.37
N TYR A 30 -9.67 -10.42 2.05
CA TYR A 30 -9.70 -8.99 1.70
C TYR A 30 -9.58 -8.70 0.21
N PHE A 31 -9.16 -9.68 -0.60
CA PHE A 31 -9.00 -9.53 -2.04
C PHE A 31 -10.07 -10.29 -2.80
N THR A 32 -10.39 -9.81 -3.99
CA THR A 32 -11.27 -10.54 -4.91
C THR A 32 -10.48 -11.64 -5.63
N GLU A 33 -11.18 -12.67 -6.08
CA GLU A 33 -10.57 -13.80 -6.78
C GLU A 33 -9.78 -13.38 -8.04
N ASP A 34 -10.34 -12.43 -8.76
CA ASP A 34 -9.85 -11.79 -9.98
C ASP A 34 -8.98 -10.55 -9.73
N VAL A 35 -8.37 -10.40 -8.54
CA VAL A 35 -7.59 -9.20 -8.23
C VAL A 35 -6.46 -8.98 -9.26
N ALA A 36 -6.42 -7.80 -9.85
CA ALA A 36 -5.38 -7.39 -10.79
C ALA A 36 -4.20 -6.75 -10.06
N LEU A 37 -2.99 -7.23 -10.34
CA LEU A 37 -1.75 -6.82 -9.65
C LEU A 37 -0.75 -6.21 -10.64
N PHE A 38 -0.28 -5.02 -10.30
CA PHE A 38 0.70 -4.27 -11.08
C PHE A 38 1.89 -3.96 -10.20
N TYR A 39 2.96 -4.74 -10.33
CA TYR A 39 4.22 -4.51 -9.65
C TYR A 39 5.28 -4.07 -10.66
N PRO A 40 6.19 -3.16 -10.29
CA PRO A 40 7.23 -2.67 -11.21
C PRO A 40 8.16 -3.76 -11.75
N ILE A 41 8.34 -4.84 -10.98
CA ILE A 41 9.24 -5.96 -11.31
C ILE A 41 8.48 -7.12 -11.96
N PHE A 42 7.17 -7.23 -11.70
CA PHE A 42 6.31 -8.29 -12.23
C PHE A 42 4.94 -7.71 -12.54
N ASN A 43 4.67 -7.43 -13.82
CA ASN A 43 3.31 -7.17 -14.26
C ASN A 43 2.63 -8.52 -14.52
N GLN A 44 1.50 -8.75 -13.88
CA GLN A 44 0.73 -9.97 -14.14
C GLN A 44 -0.04 -9.82 -15.44
N ILE A 45 -0.13 -10.92 -16.19
CA ILE A 45 -1.15 -11.07 -17.23
C ILE A 45 -2.48 -11.22 -16.49
N TYR A 46 -3.48 -10.39 -16.82
CA TYR A 46 -4.82 -10.49 -16.24
C TYR A 46 -5.37 -11.91 -16.40
N ASN A 47 -5.55 -12.62 -15.28
CA ASN A 47 -6.10 -13.98 -15.27
C ASN A 47 -7.09 -14.15 -14.10
N ARG A 48 -7.89 -15.22 -14.14
CA ARG A 48 -8.85 -15.56 -13.06
C ARG A 48 -8.19 -16.00 -11.75
N ASN A 49 -6.86 -16.08 -11.69
CA ASN A 49 -6.09 -16.61 -10.56
C ASN A 49 -5.41 -15.49 -9.75
N GLY A 50 -6.00 -14.29 -9.70
CA GLY A 50 -5.41 -13.10 -9.09
C GLY A 50 -4.92 -13.32 -7.65
N ARG A 51 -5.73 -14.00 -6.81
CA ARG A 51 -5.34 -14.34 -5.43
C ARG A 51 -4.12 -15.26 -5.36
N GLU A 52 -4.09 -16.30 -6.20
CA GLU A 52 -2.97 -17.25 -6.20
C GLU A 52 -1.68 -16.58 -6.69
N ASN A 53 -1.77 -15.71 -7.70
CA ASN A 53 -0.62 -14.92 -8.12
C ASN A 53 -0.18 -13.94 -7.01
N LEU A 54 -1.11 -13.37 -6.24
CA LEU A 54 -0.79 -12.53 -5.08
C LEU A 54 -0.03 -13.31 -4.02
N LYS A 55 -0.53 -14.51 -3.67
CA LYS A 55 0.10 -15.41 -2.71
C LYS A 55 1.53 -15.76 -3.14
N ALA A 56 1.72 -16.10 -4.42
CA ALA A 56 3.04 -16.36 -4.99
C ALA A 56 3.98 -15.14 -4.89
N ALA A 57 3.49 -13.94 -5.20
CA ALA A 57 4.28 -12.70 -5.08
C ALA A 57 4.69 -12.41 -3.62
N TYR A 58 3.78 -12.62 -2.66
CA TYR A 58 4.07 -12.46 -1.24
C TYR A 58 5.02 -13.54 -0.71
N GLN A 59 4.88 -14.77 -1.19
CA GLN A 59 5.81 -15.85 -0.87
C GLN A 59 7.21 -15.53 -1.38
N TRP A 60 7.34 -15.10 -2.64
CA TRP A 60 8.60 -14.63 -3.22
C TRP A 60 9.21 -13.52 -2.34
N ARG A 61 8.43 -12.48 -1.99
CA ARG A 61 8.89 -11.41 -1.10
C ARG A 61 9.42 -11.95 0.24
N LYS A 62 8.71 -12.86 0.92
CA LYS A 62 9.14 -13.43 2.21
C LYS A 62 10.37 -14.33 2.10
N THR A 63 10.58 -14.97 0.94
CA THR A 63 11.79 -15.76 0.66
C THR A 63 13.01 -14.86 0.52
N PHE A 64 12.89 -13.73 -0.18
CA PHE A 64 14.04 -12.85 -0.44
C PHE A 64 14.26 -11.80 0.66
N THR A 65 13.23 -11.49 1.45
CA THR A 65 13.31 -10.45 2.49
C THR A 65 12.95 -10.95 3.89
N PHE A 66 13.45 -10.27 4.91
CA PHE A 66 13.09 -10.49 6.32
C PHE A 66 13.08 -9.17 7.10
N ASN A 67 12.55 -9.18 8.32
CA ASN A 67 12.40 -7.99 9.17
C ASN A 67 11.73 -6.81 8.43
N SER A 68 10.76 -7.12 7.56
CA SER A 68 10.00 -6.11 6.84
C SER A 68 9.14 -5.30 7.81
N LYS A 69 9.24 -3.98 7.76
CA LYS A 69 8.36 -3.05 8.46
C LYS A 69 7.74 -2.07 7.47
N ILE A 70 6.50 -1.68 7.73
CA ILE A 70 5.80 -0.65 6.97
C ILE A 70 5.48 0.52 7.89
N LYS A 71 5.75 1.74 7.42
CA LYS A 71 5.29 3.00 7.99
C LYS A 71 4.37 3.66 6.97
N PHE A 72 3.20 4.12 7.42
CA PHE A 72 2.31 4.93 6.58
C PHE A 72 2.70 6.40 6.72
N ASN A 73 2.90 7.07 5.59
CA ASN A 73 3.11 8.51 5.52
C ASN A 73 1.77 9.22 5.31
N ALA A 74 0.93 8.70 4.41
CA ALA A 74 -0.41 9.20 4.17
C ALA A 74 -1.34 8.08 3.67
N ILE A 75 -2.63 8.19 4.01
CA ILE A 75 -3.67 7.28 3.52
C ILE A 75 -4.85 8.14 3.07
N MET A 76 -5.26 7.97 1.83
CA MET A 76 -6.33 8.72 1.21
C MET A 76 -7.35 7.73 0.66
N VAL A 77 -8.60 7.85 1.08
CA VAL A 77 -9.72 7.02 0.58
C VAL A 77 -10.73 7.96 -0.08
N SER A 78 -11.22 7.59 -1.26
CA SER A 78 -12.23 8.37 -1.97
C SER A 78 -13.55 8.41 -1.19
N LYS A 79 -14.36 9.45 -1.43
CA LYS A 79 -15.64 9.65 -0.70
C LYS A 79 -16.60 8.48 -0.86
N ASP A 80 -16.61 7.86 -2.03
CA ASP A 80 -17.40 6.67 -2.37
C ASP A 80 -16.74 5.35 -1.92
N GLN A 81 -15.55 5.42 -1.31
CA GLN A 81 -14.78 4.29 -0.78
C GLN A 81 -14.42 3.21 -1.83
N THR A 82 -14.41 3.59 -3.11
CA THR A 82 -14.06 2.69 -4.22
C THR A 82 -12.60 2.78 -4.63
N GLN A 83 -11.88 3.80 -4.18
CA GLN A 83 -10.47 4.01 -4.47
C GLN A 83 -9.72 4.43 -3.21
N ALA A 84 -8.47 4.01 -3.10
CA ALA A 84 -7.59 4.54 -2.09
C ALA A 84 -6.14 4.60 -2.58
N THR A 85 -5.39 5.54 -2.02
CA THR A 85 -3.96 5.72 -2.23
C THR A 85 -3.26 5.71 -0.88
N LEU A 86 -2.22 4.90 -0.77
CA LEU A 86 -1.38 4.80 0.41
C LEU A 86 0.04 5.21 0.02
N ASP A 87 0.58 6.19 0.72
CA ASP A 87 2.00 6.50 0.71
C ASP A 87 2.63 5.76 1.89
N ILE A 88 3.54 4.84 1.58
CA ILE A 88 4.22 4.04 2.58
C ILE A 88 5.72 4.09 2.42
N THR A 89 6.41 4.00 3.55
CA THR A 89 7.82 3.69 3.61
C THR A 89 7.99 2.27 4.14
N SER A 90 8.63 1.40 3.36
CA SER A 90 8.96 0.05 3.79
C SER A 90 10.46 -0.11 3.99
N THR A 91 10.82 -0.72 5.12
CA THR A 91 12.19 -1.17 5.39
C THR A 91 12.21 -2.69 5.39
N PHE A 92 13.20 -3.30 4.78
CA PHE A 92 13.36 -4.75 4.79
C PHE A 92 14.83 -5.13 4.64
N ARG A 93 15.21 -6.32 5.08
CA ARG A 93 16.55 -6.87 4.86
C ARG A 93 16.52 -7.92 3.77
N LEU A 94 17.51 -7.93 2.90
CA LEU A 94 17.68 -8.94 1.86
C LEU A 94 18.41 -10.15 2.44
N ARG A 95 17.84 -11.37 2.29
CA ARG A 95 18.44 -12.60 2.83
C ARG A 95 19.75 -13.00 2.11
N LEU A 96 19.86 -12.68 0.83
CA LEU A 96 20.96 -13.13 -0.03
C LEU A 96 22.15 -12.16 -0.09
N LEU A 97 22.08 -11.00 0.57
CA LEU A 97 23.20 -10.06 0.62
C LEU A 97 23.96 -10.20 1.95
N PRO A 98 25.28 -10.50 1.94
CA PRO A 98 26.08 -10.67 3.15
C PRO A 98 26.38 -9.36 3.89
N ILE A 99 25.78 -8.24 3.49
CA ILE A 99 26.09 -6.90 4.02
C ILE A 99 25.07 -6.54 5.11
N LYS A 100 25.45 -6.73 6.38
CA LYS A 100 24.65 -6.34 7.56
C LYS A 100 24.36 -4.83 7.65
N ALA A 101 25.02 -4.00 6.84
CA ALA A 101 24.97 -2.55 6.91
C ALA A 101 23.88 -1.90 6.03
N PHE A 102 23.15 -2.66 5.21
CA PHE A 102 22.17 -2.10 4.29
C PHE A 102 20.74 -2.52 4.67
N ASP A 103 20.06 -1.64 5.42
CA ASP A 103 18.62 -1.67 5.64
C ASP A 103 17.95 -0.72 4.63
N PRO A 104 17.64 -1.18 3.39
CA PRO A 104 16.99 -0.33 2.41
C PRO A 104 15.68 0.20 2.96
N GLN A 105 15.53 1.52 2.87
CA GLN A 105 14.29 2.21 3.12
C GLN A 105 13.74 2.67 1.77
N ILE A 106 12.58 2.16 1.42
CA ILE A 106 11.96 2.40 0.13
C ILE A 106 10.58 3.02 0.31
N ASN A 107 10.33 4.09 -0.42
CA ASN A 107 9.02 4.70 -0.50
C ASN A 107 8.22 4.08 -1.66
N PHE A 108 6.99 3.68 -1.35
CA PHE A 108 6.04 3.15 -2.31
C PHE A 108 4.75 3.97 -2.26
N ILE A 109 4.20 4.24 -3.44
CA ILE A 109 2.83 4.71 -3.56
C ILE A 109 2.00 3.51 -4.03
N ILE A 110 1.06 3.09 -3.20
CA ILE A 110 0.13 2.01 -3.50
C ILE A 110 -1.22 2.61 -3.85
N ARG A 111 -1.76 2.28 -5.02
CA ARG A 111 -3.13 2.61 -5.39
C ARG A 111 -3.96 1.34 -5.39
N VAL A 112 -5.09 1.37 -4.69
CA VAL A 112 -6.02 0.25 -4.61
C VAL A 112 -7.39 0.62 -5.15
N GLY A 113 -7.96 -0.30 -5.92
CA GLY A 113 -9.37 -0.30 -6.28
C GLY A 113 -10.14 -1.20 -5.33
N LEU A 114 -11.21 -0.67 -4.77
CA LEU A 114 -12.12 -1.33 -3.85
C LEU A 114 -13.48 -1.51 -4.53
N ARG A 115 -14.11 -2.67 -4.31
CA ARG A 115 -15.51 -2.89 -4.68
C ARG A 115 -16.24 -3.59 -3.56
N LYS A 116 -17.51 -3.21 -3.37
CA LYS A 116 -18.39 -3.84 -2.39
C LYS A 116 -18.89 -5.17 -2.97
N CYS A 117 -18.71 -6.29 -2.27
CA CYS A 117 -19.32 -7.54 -2.73
C CYS A 117 -20.83 -7.48 -2.53
N PRO A 118 -21.63 -7.79 -3.56
CA PRO A 118 -23.08 -7.93 -3.40
C PRO A 118 -23.47 -9.05 -2.42
N CYS A 119 -22.61 -10.06 -2.28
CA CYS A 119 -22.84 -11.26 -1.49
C CYS A 119 -22.93 -11.02 0.03
N ASP A 120 -22.07 -10.14 0.57
CA ASP A 120 -21.94 -9.92 2.01
C ASP A 120 -21.82 -8.43 2.39
N GLY A 121 -21.93 -7.53 1.40
CA GLY A 121 -21.81 -6.09 1.61
C GLY A 121 -20.41 -5.61 1.98
N LYS A 122 -19.37 -6.45 1.93
CA LYS A 122 -18.02 -6.07 2.35
C LYS A 122 -17.19 -5.56 1.19
N TYR A 123 -16.39 -4.52 1.45
CA TYR A 123 -15.38 -4.05 0.51
C TYR A 123 -14.21 -5.03 0.41
N ARG A 124 -13.82 -5.32 -0.83
CA ARG A 124 -12.65 -6.13 -1.20
C ARG A 124 -11.81 -5.39 -2.24
N ILE A 125 -10.50 -5.65 -2.20
CA ILE A 125 -9.54 -5.10 -3.14
C ILE A 125 -9.58 -5.92 -4.43
N TYR A 126 -9.88 -5.27 -5.55
CA TYR A 126 -9.88 -5.91 -6.88
C TYR A 126 -8.74 -5.42 -7.78
N ARG A 127 -8.09 -4.32 -7.41
CA ARG A 127 -6.95 -3.76 -8.14
C ARG A 127 -5.91 -3.29 -7.14
N TYR A 128 -4.65 -3.69 -7.35
CA TYR A 128 -3.54 -3.32 -6.49
C TYR A 128 -2.36 -2.90 -7.38
N VAL A 129 -2.05 -1.60 -7.38
CA VAL A 129 -0.98 -1.01 -8.19
C VAL A 129 0.09 -0.50 -7.24
N VAL A 130 1.32 -0.98 -7.41
CA VAL A 130 2.48 -0.50 -6.66
C VAL A 130 3.34 0.33 -7.58
N LEU A 131 3.51 1.59 -7.22
CA LEU A 131 4.46 2.50 -7.86
C LEU A 131 5.69 2.62 -6.96
N PHE A 132 6.86 2.32 -7.51
CA PHE A 132 8.14 2.53 -6.86
C PHE A 132 8.88 3.61 -7.65
N SER A 133 9.29 4.69 -6.97
CA SER A 133 10.12 5.70 -7.60
C SER A 133 11.57 5.23 -7.64
N LEU A 134 12.05 4.84 -8.83
CA LEU A 134 13.46 4.50 -9.07
C LEU A 134 14.44 5.63 -8.70
N SER A 135 13.98 6.89 -8.65
CA SER A 135 14.80 8.05 -8.29
C SER A 135 15.39 7.99 -6.87
N PHE A 136 14.81 7.20 -5.97
CA PHE A 136 15.30 7.09 -4.59
C PHE A 136 16.60 6.27 -4.47
N LEU A 137 16.88 5.36 -5.42
CA LEU A 137 18.15 4.63 -5.46
C LEU A 137 19.30 5.49 -6.03
N GLN A 138 19.00 6.49 -6.86
CA GLN A 138 20.00 7.42 -7.39
C GLN A 138 20.36 8.54 -6.40
N ASN A 139 19.40 9.02 -5.61
CA ASN A 139 19.62 10.16 -4.69
C ASN A 139 20.40 9.82 -3.40
N ARG A 140 20.63 8.55 -3.06
CA ARG A 140 21.51 8.20 -1.93
C ARG A 140 23.00 8.10 -2.30
N ALA A 141 23.33 8.03 -3.60
CA ALA A 141 24.71 8.06 -4.08
C ALA A 141 25.24 9.49 -4.26
N SER A 142 24.34 10.48 -4.34
CA SER A 142 24.66 11.89 -4.56
C SER A 142 23.96 12.64 -3.44
N GLY A 143 24.66 13.06 -2.39
CA GLY A 143 24.10 13.68 -1.17
C GLY A 143 23.39 15.02 -1.41
N ILE A 144 22.29 15.00 -2.17
CA ILE A 144 21.47 16.16 -2.51
C ILE A 144 20.08 15.88 -1.94
N THR A 145 19.79 16.52 -0.82
CA THR A 145 18.46 16.64 -0.26
C THR A 145 17.62 17.47 -1.23
N LEU A 146 16.55 16.91 -1.79
CA LEU A 146 15.56 17.68 -2.54
C LEU A 146 14.50 18.27 -1.59
N PRO A 147 13.91 19.43 -1.91
CA PRO A 147 13.12 20.22 -0.97
C PRO A 147 11.81 19.54 -0.59
N ASP A 148 11.55 19.53 0.72
CA ASP A 148 10.43 18.90 1.42
C ASP A 148 9.14 19.77 1.38
N ASP A 149 8.82 20.40 0.25
CA ASP A 149 7.83 21.48 0.21
C ASP A 149 6.56 21.16 -0.60
N ARG A 150 6.33 19.92 -1.03
CA ARG A 150 5.10 19.55 -1.79
C ARG A 150 3.98 18.87 -0.98
N TYR A 151 4.12 18.78 0.34
CA TYR A 151 3.09 18.18 1.22
C TYR A 151 2.66 19.07 2.39
N ALA A 152 3.06 20.34 2.41
CA ALA A 152 2.99 21.18 3.61
C ALA A 152 1.58 21.64 4.04
N ASN A 153 0.51 21.41 3.28
CA ASN A 153 -0.82 21.93 3.65
C ASN A 153 -1.93 20.88 3.51
N CYS A 154 -2.03 19.98 4.49
CA CYS A 154 -3.23 19.16 4.72
C CYS A 154 -3.19 18.45 6.09
N LEU A 155 -3.05 19.18 7.20
CA LEU A 155 -3.09 18.59 8.54
C LEU A 155 -3.88 19.47 9.50
N SER A 156 -5.13 19.10 9.75
CA SER A 156 -5.86 19.54 10.93
C SER A 156 -6.86 18.44 11.27
N ARG A 157 -6.45 17.60 12.24
CA ARG A 157 -7.09 16.42 12.84
C ARG A 157 -6.52 15.09 12.33
N SER A 158 -5.89 14.36 13.24
CA SER A 158 -5.45 12.97 13.04
C SER A 158 -6.40 12.04 13.79
N ALA A 159 -6.87 10.98 13.16
CA ALA A 159 -7.53 9.88 13.85
C ALA A 159 -6.50 8.77 14.09
N CYS A 160 -6.46 8.25 15.32
CA CYS A 160 -5.61 7.14 15.70
C CYS A 160 -6.45 5.87 15.79
N TYR A 161 -6.04 4.82 15.08
CA TYR A 161 -6.67 3.50 15.19
C TYR A 161 -5.62 2.46 15.58
N THR A 162 -5.93 1.64 16.57
CA THR A 162 -5.07 0.52 16.94
C THR A 162 -5.38 -0.65 16.03
N CYS A 163 -4.37 -1.13 15.33
CA CYS A 163 -4.49 -2.30 14.49
C CYS A 163 -4.39 -3.57 15.30
N PRO A 164 -5.49 -4.34 15.50
CA PRO A 164 -5.47 -5.50 16.37
C PRO A 164 -4.57 -6.61 15.81
N GLN A 165 -4.42 -6.66 14.48
CA GLN A 165 -3.70 -7.71 13.77
C GLN A 165 -2.17 -7.66 13.95
N VAL A 166 -1.62 -6.50 14.32
CA VAL A 166 -0.17 -6.30 14.48
C VAL A 166 0.18 -5.45 15.70
N ASN A 167 -0.80 -5.18 16.58
CA ASN A 167 -0.69 -4.34 17.76
C ASN A 167 0.05 -2.99 17.51
N LYS A 168 -0.35 -2.28 16.45
CA LYS A 168 0.23 -0.99 16.05
C LYS A 168 -0.81 0.10 15.97
N THR A 169 -0.50 1.26 16.54
CA THR A 169 -1.29 2.48 16.32
C THR A 169 -0.97 3.05 14.94
N ILE A 170 -2.01 3.32 14.15
CA ILE A 170 -1.93 3.90 12.82
C ILE A 170 -2.50 5.31 12.89
N PHE A 171 -1.75 6.27 12.39
CA PHE A 171 -2.17 7.66 12.26
C PHE A 171 -2.77 7.86 10.88
N HIS A 172 -4.04 8.27 10.85
CA HIS A 172 -4.68 8.76 9.63
C HIS A 172 -4.75 10.28 9.70
N PRO A 173 -4.18 11.02 8.74
CA PRO A 173 -4.58 12.40 8.54
C PRO A 173 -6.05 12.40 8.11
N ILE A 174 -6.94 12.97 8.93
CA ILE A 174 -8.32 13.20 8.52
C ILE A 174 -8.27 14.35 7.54
N SER A 175 -8.58 14.09 6.26
CA SER A 175 -8.70 15.15 5.28
C SER A 175 -9.85 16.09 5.69
N PRO A 176 -9.60 17.39 5.93
CA PRO A 176 -10.66 18.36 5.79
C PRO A 176 -10.86 18.52 4.29
N SER A 177 -11.99 17.99 3.78
CA SER A 177 -12.67 18.41 2.56
C SER A 177 -11.81 19.11 1.50
N GLN A 178 -11.48 18.41 0.40
CA GLN A 178 -11.51 18.92 -0.99
C GLN A 178 -10.68 18.01 -1.92
N VAL A 179 -11.37 17.15 -2.68
CA VAL A 179 -10.86 16.75 -4.01
C VAL A 179 -11.23 17.89 -4.94
N TYR A 180 -10.29 18.77 -5.25
CA TYR A 180 -10.38 19.61 -6.44
C TYR A 180 -9.05 19.61 -7.17
N LEU A 181 -9.06 19.04 -8.36
CA LEU A 181 -8.34 19.55 -9.51
C LEU A 181 -9.12 19.13 -10.76
N TYR A 182 -10.18 19.89 -11.03
CA TYR A 182 -10.64 20.10 -12.41
C TYR A 182 -9.88 21.32 -12.95
N ARG A 183 -9.13 21.14 -14.04
CA ARG A 183 -9.16 22.13 -15.12
C ARG A 183 -8.88 21.46 -16.47
N ASN A 184 -9.69 21.90 -17.41
CA ASN A 184 -10.02 21.34 -18.71
C ASN A 184 -8.87 21.25 -19.71
N LEU A 185 -8.99 20.26 -20.60
CA LEU A 185 -8.56 20.33 -21.99
C LEU A 185 -9.58 21.16 -22.78
N SER A 186 -9.18 22.26 -23.42
CA SER A 186 -9.69 22.82 -24.70
C SER A 186 -9.09 24.21 -24.94
N GLY A 187 -8.74 24.50 -26.19
CA GLY A 187 -7.90 25.62 -26.62
C GLY A 187 -8.55 27.01 -26.58
N SER A 188 -7.73 28.04 -26.78
CA SER A 188 -7.40 28.66 -28.08
C SER A 188 -6.06 29.37 -27.95
#